data_AF-Q7UQU3-F1
#
_entry.id   AF-Q7UQU3-F1
#
_cell.length_a   1.000
_cell.length_b   1.000
_cell.length_c   1.000
_cell.angle_alpha   90.00
_cell.angle_beta   90.00
_cell.angle_gamma   90.00
#
_symmetry.space_group_name_H-M   'P 1'
#
loop_
_entity.id
_entity.type
_entity.pdbx_description
1 polymer ?
#
loop_
_entity_poly.entity_id
_entity_poly.type
_entity_poly.pdbx_seq_one_letter_code
_entity_poly.pdbx_strand_id
1 'polypeptide(L)'
;MSGSGVSLVAAVRAKESQPNDWQRQTFVLLGSLALFVAVGLLWWDIRLVLMLVGILLLHEGGHFVAMRAFGYRNIRMVFVPMLGAAVSGQPIRIQRWKKAIVYFAGPLPGIAISMVLLLIASAGNADANASVSAVPILLMNSSHPWLFELGGLGLLLNWMNLLPLLPLDGGRIVQSTFARPSPWREALGRVLTMLVIVGLGILIGEPMLLLLILPLLFTMPLTYRTCWLSRRLCENEIPPPTESGIPETAIDTIASAIDETALRALAPTQKASLVLQLYESLITPPPTAFASRIVGLAYLGSFMVSTLFGWWIWSLHRWHDPAVGRLDLSKSFANATGFDKGSQIILAVITELLESTSLVF
;
A
#
# COMPACT_ATOMS: atom_id res chain seq x y z
N MET A 1 -9.66 -30.16 -30.55
CA MET A 1 -9.49 -29.25 -29.40
C MET A 1 -8.06 -29.33 -28.83
N SER A 2 -6.99 -29.10 -29.60
CA SER A 2 -5.64 -29.52 -29.14
C SER A 2 -4.45 -28.67 -29.63
N GLY A 3 -4.45 -27.37 -29.34
CA GLY A 3 -3.26 -26.51 -29.58
C GLY A 3 -3.03 -25.46 -28.50
N SER A 4 -4.09 -24.79 -28.05
CA SER A 4 -4.01 -23.76 -26.99
C SER A 4 -3.88 -24.34 -25.58
N GLY A 5 -4.58 -25.44 -25.27
CA GLY A 5 -4.53 -26.08 -23.94
C GLY A 5 -3.14 -26.61 -23.58
N VAL A 6 -2.48 -27.29 -24.52
CA VAL A 6 -1.12 -27.85 -24.34
C VAL A 6 -0.09 -26.75 -24.09
N SER A 7 -0.20 -25.60 -24.77
CA SER A 7 0.70 -24.46 -24.54
C SER A 7 0.42 -23.75 -23.20
N LEU A 8 -0.83 -23.72 -22.73
CA LEU A 8 -1.17 -23.14 -21.43
C LEU A 8 -0.72 -24.03 -20.26
N VAL A 9 -0.96 -25.35 -20.33
CA VAL A 9 -0.47 -26.30 -19.32
C VAL A 9 1.05 -26.23 -19.23
N ALA A 10 1.76 -26.22 -20.37
CA ALA A 10 3.20 -26.02 -20.39
C ALA A 10 3.64 -24.68 -19.77
N ALA A 11 2.91 -23.58 -20.04
CA ALA A 11 3.19 -22.27 -19.45
C ALA A 11 2.94 -22.21 -17.93
N VAL A 12 1.93 -22.93 -17.43
CA VAL A 12 1.65 -23.07 -15.99
C VAL A 12 2.76 -23.89 -15.33
N ARG A 13 3.13 -25.03 -15.90
CA ARG A 13 4.23 -25.89 -15.41
C ARG A 13 5.57 -25.16 -15.39
N ALA A 14 5.87 -24.36 -16.42
CA ALA A 14 7.06 -23.54 -16.49
C ALA A 14 7.11 -22.49 -15.37
N LYS A 15 5.96 -21.99 -14.91
CA LYS A 15 5.88 -21.06 -13.77
C LYS A 15 5.96 -21.78 -12.42
N GLU A 16 5.39 -22.97 -12.27
CA GLU A 16 5.49 -23.76 -11.03
C GLU A 16 6.93 -24.17 -10.70
N SER A 17 7.70 -24.50 -11.75
CA SER A 17 9.08 -24.99 -11.68
C SER A 17 10.13 -23.90 -11.88
N GLN A 18 9.73 -22.64 -12.08
CA GLN A 18 10.67 -21.57 -12.41
C GLN A 18 11.67 -21.37 -11.26
N PRO A 19 12.98 -21.61 -11.48
CA PRO A 19 13.98 -21.40 -10.44
C PRO A 19 14.07 -19.91 -10.12
N ASN A 20 14.48 -19.62 -8.87
CA ASN A 20 14.67 -18.24 -8.43
C ASN A 20 15.96 -17.70 -9.08
N ASP A 21 15.82 -17.00 -10.20
CA ASP A 21 16.93 -16.35 -10.88
C ASP A 21 17.38 -15.11 -10.10
N TRP A 22 18.24 -15.35 -9.11
CA TRP A 22 18.71 -14.32 -8.19
C TRP A 22 19.50 -13.22 -8.90
N GLN A 23 20.21 -13.55 -9.98
CA GLN A 23 20.99 -12.58 -10.75
C GLN A 23 20.04 -11.60 -11.42
N ARG A 24 19.08 -12.11 -12.20
CA ARG A 24 18.07 -11.27 -12.86
C ARG A 24 17.27 -10.46 -11.85
N GLN A 25 16.86 -11.04 -10.73
CA GLN A 25 16.14 -10.31 -9.69
C GLN A 25 16.96 -9.16 -9.10
N THR A 26 18.26 -9.40 -8.86
CA THR A 26 19.18 -8.36 -8.35
C THR A 26 19.38 -7.24 -9.38
N PHE A 27 19.56 -7.59 -10.67
CA PHE A 27 19.66 -6.59 -11.74
C PHE A 27 18.39 -5.74 -11.86
N VAL A 28 17.21 -6.36 -11.79
CA VAL A 28 15.94 -5.65 -11.82
C VAL A 28 15.78 -4.75 -10.60
N LEU A 29 16.12 -5.24 -9.40
CA LEU A 29 16.08 -4.46 -8.16
C LEU A 29 16.99 -3.22 -8.27
N LEU A 30 18.27 -3.42 -8.59
CA LEU A 30 19.25 -2.34 -8.71
C LEU A 30 18.88 -1.35 -9.82
N GLY A 31 18.46 -1.84 -10.98
CA GLY A 31 18.01 -0.99 -12.08
C GLY A 31 16.78 -0.16 -11.72
N SER A 32 15.80 -0.78 -11.06
CA SER A 32 14.58 -0.09 -10.60
C SER A 32 14.88 0.93 -9.48
N LEU A 33 15.80 0.61 -8.58
CA LEU A 33 16.25 1.50 -7.51
C LEU A 33 17.00 2.71 -8.08
N ALA A 34 17.92 2.50 -9.02
CA ALA A 34 18.63 3.57 -9.69
C ALA A 34 17.67 4.51 -10.42
N LEU A 35 16.67 3.96 -11.11
CA LEU A 35 15.62 4.75 -11.76
C LEU A 35 14.78 5.53 -10.74
N PHE A 36 14.38 4.90 -9.63
CA PHE A 36 13.64 5.54 -8.55
C PHE A 36 14.40 6.73 -7.97
N VAL A 37 15.69 6.55 -7.69
CA VAL A 37 16.57 7.63 -7.18
C VAL A 37 16.72 8.73 -8.23
N ALA A 38 17.01 8.39 -9.48
CA ALA A 38 17.20 9.37 -10.55
C ALA A 38 15.96 10.24 -10.77
N VAL A 39 14.76 9.63 -10.82
CA VAL A 39 13.49 10.37 -10.95
C VAL A 39 13.17 11.14 -9.67
N GLY A 40 13.43 10.55 -8.50
CA GLY A 40 13.23 11.21 -7.20
C GLY A 40 14.04 12.50 -7.06
N LEU A 41 15.29 12.49 -7.52
CA LEU A 41 16.18 13.66 -7.49
C LEU A 41 15.75 14.82 -8.41
N LEU A 42 14.80 14.60 -9.33
CA LEU A 42 14.22 15.69 -10.13
C LEU A 42 13.19 16.51 -9.35
N TRP A 43 12.59 15.92 -8.31
CA TRP A 43 11.48 16.51 -7.55
C TRP A 43 11.81 16.77 -6.09
N TRP A 44 12.76 16.01 -5.53
CA TRP A 44 13.07 15.98 -4.11
C TRP A 44 14.57 16.05 -3.84
N ASP A 45 14.92 16.57 -2.66
CA ASP A 45 16.30 16.60 -2.18
C ASP A 45 16.87 15.19 -1.98
N ILE A 46 18.18 15.05 -2.21
CA ILE A 46 18.91 13.79 -2.00
C ILE A 46 18.70 13.20 -0.61
N ARG A 47 18.59 14.05 0.43
CA ARG A 47 18.32 13.61 1.81
C ARG A 47 16.98 12.90 1.91
N LEU A 48 15.91 13.51 1.38
CA LEU A 48 14.57 12.94 1.41
C LEU A 48 14.51 11.64 0.60
N VAL A 49 15.12 11.61 -0.58
CA VAL A 49 15.19 10.40 -1.42
C VAL A 49 15.87 9.25 -0.68
N LEU A 50 17.00 9.51 -0.01
CA LEU A 50 17.71 8.48 0.77
C LEU A 50 16.90 7.99 1.97
N MET A 51 16.21 8.89 2.68
CA MET A 51 15.31 8.51 3.77
C MET A 51 14.17 7.62 3.27
N LEU A 52 13.51 8.02 2.16
CA LEU A 52 12.43 7.25 1.54
C LEU A 52 12.91 5.86 1.10
N VAL A 53 14.08 5.76 0.45
CA VAL A 53 14.68 4.47 0.09
C VAL A 53 14.90 3.61 1.33
N GLY A 54 15.47 4.17 2.40
CA GLY A 54 15.70 3.44 3.65
C GLY A 54 14.41 2.91 4.29
N ILE A 55 13.37 3.75 4.38
CA ILE A 55 12.07 3.39 4.92
C ILE A 55 11.40 2.31 4.07
N LEU A 56 11.38 2.49 2.74
CA LEU A 56 10.78 1.54 1.80
C LEU A 56 11.50 0.20 1.81
N LEU A 57 12.84 0.19 1.86
CA LEU A 57 13.63 -1.04 1.97
C LEU A 57 13.31 -1.79 3.27
N LEU A 58 13.13 -1.07 4.37
CA LEU A 58 12.78 -1.69 5.64
C LEU A 58 11.37 -2.29 5.61
N HIS A 59 10.41 -1.51 5.08
CA HIS A 59 9.02 -1.93 4.93
C HIS A 59 8.89 -3.15 4.00
N GLU A 60 9.39 -3.05 2.77
CA GLU A 60 9.36 -4.15 1.81
C GLU A 60 10.25 -5.32 2.22
N GLY A 61 11.36 -5.06 2.90
CA GLY A 61 12.22 -6.07 3.50
C GLY A 61 11.46 -6.92 4.52
N GLY A 62 10.56 -6.30 5.30
CA GLY A 62 9.65 -7.00 6.20
C GLY A 62 8.73 -7.98 5.47
N HIS A 63 8.08 -7.53 4.39
CA HIS A 63 7.29 -8.42 3.52
C HIS A 63 8.14 -9.54 2.93
N PHE A 64 9.34 -9.22 2.43
CA PHE A 64 10.25 -10.19 1.82
C PHE A 64 10.65 -11.29 2.81
N VAL A 65 11.03 -10.92 4.04
CA VAL A 65 11.40 -11.86 5.09
C VAL A 65 10.22 -12.77 5.45
N ALA A 66 9.02 -12.20 5.63
CA ALA A 66 7.84 -13.00 5.94
C ALA A 66 7.43 -13.94 4.79
N MET A 67 7.51 -13.47 3.54
CA MET A 67 7.27 -14.31 2.36
C MET A 67 8.27 -15.47 2.28
N ARG A 68 9.54 -15.21 2.55
CA ARG A 68 10.59 -16.26 2.58
C ARG A 68 10.34 -17.26 3.70
N ALA A 69 9.99 -16.78 4.90
CA ALA A 69 9.69 -17.62 6.05
C ALA A 69 8.46 -18.53 5.84
N PHE A 70 7.46 -18.06 5.09
CA PHE A 70 6.26 -18.86 4.76
C PHE A 70 6.36 -19.68 3.47
N GLY A 71 7.52 -19.69 2.80
CA GLY A 71 7.77 -20.55 1.64
C GLY A 71 7.21 -20.04 0.31
N TYR A 72 7.06 -18.72 0.15
CA TYR A 72 6.73 -18.14 -1.15
C TYR A 72 7.87 -18.42 -2.16
N ARG A 73 7.51 -18.64 -3.43
CA ARG A 73 8.47 -18.76 -4.55
C ARG A 73 8.49 -17.50 -5.41
N ASN A 74 9.57 -17.33 -6.18
CA ASN A 74 9.73 -16.25 -7.15
C ASN A 74 9.49 -14.85 -6.52
N ILE A 75 10.04 -14.65 -5.33
CA ILE A 75 9.92 -13.39 -4.58
C ILE A 75 10.83 -12.38 -5.26
N ARG A 76 10.24 -11.27 -5.71
CA ARG A 76 10.96 -10.15 -6.33
C ARG A 76 10.54 -8.85 -5.68
N MET A 77 11.51 -7.97 -5.50
CA MET A 77 11.32 -6.59 -5.03
C MET A 77 11.63 -5.65 -6.19
N VAL A 78 10.77 -4.67 -6.41
CA VAL A 78 10.97 -3.64 -7.44
C VAL A 78 10.64 -2.27 -6.88
N PHE A 79 11.41 -1.26 -7.26
CA PHE A 79 11.07 0.13 -7.00
C PHE A 79 10.29 0.71 -8.17
N VAL A 80 9.20 1.42 -7.87
CA VAL A 80 8.37 2.09 -8.84
C VAL A 80 8.51 3.60 -8.60
N PRO A 81 9.10 4.36 -9.55
CA PRO A 81 9.24 5.80 -9.41
C PRO A 81 7.93 6.47 -9.00
N MET A 82 8.02 7.42 -8.08
CA MET A 82 6.88 8.19 -7.52
C MET A 82 5.82 7.39 -6.74
N LEU A 83 5.80 6.05 -6.83
CA LEU A 83 4.83 5.21 -6.13
C LEU A 83 5.43 4.51 -4.89
N GLY A 84 6.71 4.19 -4.91
CA GLY A 84 7.41 3.56 -3.80
C GLY A 84 8.10 2.27 -4.20
N ALA A 85 8.01 1.24 -3.37
CA ALA A 85 8.53 -0.08 -3.66
C ALA A 85 7.40 -1.12 -3.59
N ALA A 86 7.61 -2.28 -4.19
CA ALA A 86 6.64 -3.36 -4.18
C ALA A 86 7.34 -4.72 -4.17
N VAL A 87 6.93 -5.59 -3.25
CA VAL A 87 7.30 -7.00 -3.23
C VAL A 87 6.17 -7.88 -3.75
N SER A 88 6.53 -8.80 -4.65
CA SER A 88 5.62 -9.79 -5.20
C SER A 88 6.23 -11.18 -5.09
N GLY A 89 5.44 -12.16 -4.65
CA GLY A 89 5.82 -13.56 -4.59
C GLY A 89 4.63 -14.46 -4.87
N GLN A 90 4.90 -15.70 -5.25
CA GLN A 90 3.89 -16.72 -5.50
C GLN A 90 3.68 -17.55 -4.22
N PRO A 91 2.50 -17.49 -3.58
CA PRO A 91 2.19 -18.35 -2.45
C PRO A 91 2.05 -19.81 -2.89
N ILE A 92 2.42 -20.74 -2.00
CA ILE A 92 2.29 -22.18 -2.23
C ILE A 92 1.50 -22.79 -1.07
N ARG A 93 0.22 -23.10 -1.30
CA ARG A 93 -0.65 -23.74 -0.30
C ARG A 93 -0.66 -22.98 1.04
N ILE A 94 -0.68 -21.64 0.99
CA ILE A 94 -0.52 -20.79 2.17
C ILE A 94 -1.88 -20.39 2.73
N GLN A 95 -2.12 -20.73 4.00
CA GLN A 95 -3.33 -20.36 4.73
C GLN A 95 -3.53 -18.82 4.79
N ARG A 96 -4.78 -18.36 4.71
CA ARG A 96 -5.11 -16.92 4.62
C ARG A 96 -4.56 -16.08 5.77
N TRP A 97 -4.52 -16.60 6.99
CA TRP A 97 -3.96 -15.87 8.14
C TRP A 97 -2.44 -15.66 8.02
N LYS A 98 -1.70 -16.57 7.38
CA LYS A 98 -0.27 -16.36 7.08
C LYS A 98 -0.10 -15.21 6.08
N LYS A 99 -1.00 -15.09 5.09
CA LYS A 99 -1.04 -13.94 4.17
C LYS A 99 -1.26 -12.64 4.94
N ALA A 100 -2.13 -12.63 5.95
CA ALA A 100 -2.31 -11.47 6.83
C ALA A 100 -1.02 -11.10 7.58
N ILE A 101 -0.29 -12.08 8.12
CA ILE A 101 1.01 -11.84 8.77
C ILE A 101 2.04 -11.27 7.80
N VAL A 102 2.08 -11.74 6.55
CA VAL A 102 2.94 -11.14 5.53
C VAL A 102 2.63 -9.65 5.37
N TYR A 103 1.35 -9.27 5.30
CA TYR A 103 0.96 -7.87 5.19
C TYR A 103 1.24 -7.04 6.46
N PHE A 104 1.28 -7.66 7.64
CA PHE A 104 1.75 -6.98 8.86
C PHE A 104 3.27 -6.81 8.91
N ALA A 105 4.02 -7.70 8.26
CA ALA A 105 5.47 -7.74 8.39
C ALA A 105 6.17 -6.52 7.78
N GLY A 106 5.53 -5.76 6.89
CA GLY A 106 6.05 -4.47 6.42
C GLY A 106 5.76 -3.33 7.40
N PRO A 107 4.48 -3.01 7.68
CA PRO A 107 4.11 -1.87 8.52
C PRO A 107 4.60 -1.96 9.97
N LEU A 108 4.48 -3.12 10.62
CA LEU A 108 4.70 -3.20 12.08
C LEU A 108 6.16 -2.98 12.49
N PRO A 109 7.17 -3.62 11.84
CA PRO A 109 8.56 -3.32 12.14
C PRO A 109 8.92 -1.86 11.82
N GLY A 110 8.37 -1.32 10.73
CA GLY A 110 8.55 0.07 10.35
C GLY A 110 8.00 1.05 11.40
N ILE A 111 6.79 0.80 11.92
CA ILE A 111 6.19 1.57 13.02
C ILE A 111 7.06 1.48 14.27
N ALA A 112 7.45 0.26 14.69
CA ALA A 112 8.24 0.07 15.91
C ALA A 112 9.58 0.83 15.86
N ILE A 113 10.30 0.73 14.74
CA ILE A 113 11.56 1.46 14.54
C ILE A 113 11.32 2.97 14.51
N SER A 114 10.27 3.41 13.82
CA SER A 114 9.92 4.84 13.76
C SER A 114 9.57 5.41 15.12
N MET A 115 8.85 4.66 15.96
CA MET A 115 8.55 5.04 17.34
C MET A 115 9.84 5.19 18.16
N VAL A 116 10.76 4.24 18.06
CA VAL A 116 12.06 4.31 18.74
C VAL A 116 12.87 5.51 18.28
N LEU A 117 12.95 5.77 16.97
CA LEU A 117 13.65 6.93 16.42
C LEU A 117 13.06 8.24 16.92
N LEU A 118 11.73 8.35 16.95
CA LEU A 118 11.03 9.54 17.46
C LEU A 118 11.24 9.74 18.95
N LEU A 119 11.28 8.67 19.76
CA LEU A 119 11.59 8.74 21.19
C LEU A 119 13.03 9.20 21.44
N ILE A 120 14.00 8.71 20.65
CA ILE A 120 15.40 9.15 20.75
C ILE A 120 15.52 10.62 20.32
N ALA A 121 14.83 11.01 19.24
CA ALA A 121 14.83 12.38 18.76
C ALA A 121 14.21 13.37 19.77
N SER A 122 13.17 12.94 20.48
CA SER A 122 12.47 13.78 21.47
C SER A 122 13.14 13.82 22.85
N ALA A 123 14.07 12.91 23.14
CA ALA A 123 14.78 12.86 24.41
C ALA A 123 15.95 13.85 24.53
N GLY A 124 16.42 14.44 23.42
CA GLY A 124 17.52 15.39 23.43
C GLY A 124 17.05 16.85 23.63
N ASN A 125 17.86 17.67 24.32
CA ASN A 125 17.55 19.08 24.59
C ASN A 125 17.27 19.88 23.30
N ALA A 126 16.35 20.83 23.34
CA ALA A 126 16.03 21.68 22.19
C ALA A 126 17.21 22.61 21.85
N ASP A 127 17.94 22.31 20.78
CA ASP A 127 19.01 23.17 20.26
C ASP A 127 18.40 24.33 19.46
N ALA A 128 18.75 25.57 19.81
CA ALA A 128 18.23 26.79 19.19
C ALA A 128 18.63 26.98 17.70
N ASN A 129 19.49 26.11 17.16
CA ASN A 129 20.00 26.16 15.78
C ASN A 129 19.39 25.07 14.87
N ALA A 130 18.31 24.41 15.28
CA ALA A 130 17.74 23.31 14.51
C ALA A 130 17.24 23.77 13.12
N SER A 131 17.67 23.01 12.10
CA SER A 131 17.22 23.19 10.72
C SER A 131 15.75 22.86 10.56
N VAL A 132 15.05 23.68 9.77
CA VAL A 132 13.67 23.48 9.34
C VAL A 132 13.56 22.23 8.47
N SER A 133 12.65 21.32 8.83
CA SER A 133 12.34 20.09 8.07
C SER A 133 11.88 20.41 6.65
N ALA A 134 12.33 19.62 5.68
CA ALA A 134 11.91 19.72 4.28
C ALA A 134 10.43 19.31 4.06
N VAL A 135 9.79 18.70 5.06
CA VAL A 135 8.40 18.22 4.99
C VAL A 135 7.51 19.07 5.89
N PRO A 136 6.61 19.91 5.33
CA PRO A 136 5.82 20.87 6.09
C PRO A 136 5.00 20.27 7.25
N ILE A 137 4.52 19.02 7.11
CA ILE A 137 3.73 18.36 8.17
C ILE A 137 4.58 17.88 9.36
N LEU A 138 5.90 17.84 9.20
CA LEU A 138 6.88 17.41 10.21
C LEU A 138 7.79 18.56 10.66
N LEU A 139 7.37 19.82 10.45
CA LEU A 139 8.09 21.01 10.92
C LEU A 139 8.15 21.03 12.45
N MET A 140 9.23 20.52 13.03
CA MET A 140 9.46 20.51 14.48
C MET A 140 10.93 20.74 14.82
N ASN A 141 11.18 21.54 15.85
CA ASN A 141 12.51 21.80 16.41
C ASN A 141 12.93 20.60 17.27
N SER A 142 14.03 19.94 16.93
CA SER A 142 14.60 18.81 17.68
C SER A 142 16.13 18.85 17.60
N SER A 143 16.81 18.35 18.64
CA SER A 143 18.28 18.20 18.71
C SER A 143 18.86 17.38 17.54
N HIS A 144 18.08 16.45 17.01
CA HIS A 144 18.44 15.65 15.83
C HIS A 144 17.34 15.75 14.76
N PRO A 145 17.29 16.84 13.97
CA PRO A 145 16.23 17.09 12.99
C PRO A 145 16.07 15.93 12.00
N TRP A 146 17.18 15.34 11.56
CA TRP A 146 17.17 14.22 10.63
C TRP A 146 16.60 12.92 11.22
N LEU A 147 16.79 12.65 12.53
CA LEU A 147 16.18 11.50 13.21
C LEU A 147 14.67 11.68 13.31
N PHE A 148 14.25 12.90 13.67
CA PHE A 148 12.85 13.24 13.79
C PHE A 148 12.15 13.14 12.44
N GLU A 149 12.76 13.67 11.37
CA GLU A 149 12.27 13.54 9.99
C GLU A 149 12.18 12.07 9.56
N LEU A 150 13.24 11.29 9.77
CA LEU A 150 13.27 9.87 9.39
C LEU A 150 12.21 9.06 10.16
N GLY A 151 12.11 9.26 11.47
CA GLY A 151 11.10 8.60 12.32
C GLY A 151 9.68 9.06 12.00
N GLY A 152 9.46 10.34 11.74
CA GLY A 152 8.17 10.91 11.36
C GLY A 152 7.69 10.40 10.00
N LEU A 153 8.57 10.43 8.99
CA LEU A 153 8.30 9.87 7.66
C LEU A 153 8.09 8.36 7.71
N GLY A 154 8.91 7.65 8.47
CA GLY A 154 8.76 6.22 8.69
C GLY A 154 7.43 5.88 9.32
N LEU A 155 7.04 6.59 10.39
CA LEU A 155 5.75 6.38 11.06
C LEU A 155 4.60 6.67 10.11
N LEU A 156 4.65 7.80 9.40
CA LEU A 156 3.61 8.21 8.45
C LEU A 156 3.44 7.19 7.33
N LEU A 157 4.51 6.76 6.68
CA LEU A 157 4.44 5.81 5.55
C LEU A 157 3.86 4.46 6.00
N ASN A 158 4.35 3.93 7.12
CA ASN A 158 3.85 2.66 7.64
C ASN A 158 2.41 2.76 8.19
N TRP A 159 2.05 3.89 8.80
CA TRP A 159 0.69 4.17 9.24
C TRP A 159 -0.28 4.29 8.06
N MET A 160 0.13 4.97 6.98
CA MET A 160 -0.64 5.02 5.73
C MET A 160 -0.83 3.63 5.15
N ASN A 161 0.20 2.78 5.16
CA ASN A 161 0.07 1.39 4.71
C ASN A 161 -0.84 0.54 5.61
N LEU A 162 -1.16 0.97 6.84
CA LEU A 162 -2.21 0.35 7.66
C LEU A 162 -3.62 0.88 7.38
N LEU A 163 -3.82 1.88 6.51
CA LEU A 163 -5.18 2.35 6.20
C LEU A 163 -6.01 1.23 5.52
N PRO A 164 -7.33 1.16 5.77
CA PRO A 164 -8.22 0.15 5.19
C PRO A 164 -8.57 0.46 3.72
N LEU A 165 -7.55 0.78 2.92
CA LEU A 165 -7.65 1.24 1.54
C LEU A 165 -6.91 0.27 0.61
N LEU A 166 -7.43 0.03 -0.58
CA LEU A 166 -6.80 -0.81 -1.60
C LEU A 166 -6.09 0.10 -2.60
N PRO A 167 -4.79 -0.08 -2.88
CA PRO A 167 -4.03 -1.33 -2.80
C PRO A 167 -3.14 -1.54 -1.56
N LEU A 168 -3.23 -0.67 -0.53
CA LEU A 168 -2.39 -0.66 0.67
C LEU A 168 -2.53 -1.95 1.50
N ASP A 169 -1.54 -2.21 2.37
CA ASP A 169 -1.50 -3.45 3.16
C ASP A 169 -2.68 -3.59 4.11
N GLY A 170 -3.11 -2.51 4.75
CA GLY A 170 -4.26 -2.47 5.66
C GLY A 170 -5.55 -2.92 4.96
N GLY A 171 -5.77 -2.48 3.71
CA GLY A 171 -6.87 -2.98 2.89
C GLY A 171 -6.78 -4.49 2.64
N ARG A 172 -5.57 -5.03 2.39
CA ARG A 172 -5.35 -6.46 2.18
C ARG A 172 -5.49 -7.28 3.47
N ILE A 173 -5.07 -6.73 4.61
CA ILE A 173 -5.27 -7.31 5.94
C ILE A 173 -6.76 -7.42 6.22
N VAL A 174 -7.52 -6.33 6.03
CA VAL A 174 -8.97 -6.33 6.20
C VAL A 174 -9.61 -7.36 5.28
N GLN A 175 -9.21 -7.44 4.01
CA GLN A 175 -9.74 -8.46 3.10
C GLN A 175 -9.46 -9.90 3.54
N SER A 176 -8.30 -10.15 4.14
CA SER A 176 -7.90 -11.49 4.60
C SER A 176 -8.74 -12.01 5.76
N THR A 177 -9.44 -11.13 6.49
CA THR A 177 -10.35 -11.51 7.59
C THR A 177 -11.68 -12.07 7.08
N PHE A 178 -12.06 -11.77 5.83
CA PHE A 178 -13.33 -12.25 5.26
C PHE A 178 -13.21 -13.67 4.68
N ALA A 179 -14.29 -14.44 4.85
CA ALA A 179 -14.35 -15.84 4.44
C ALA A 179 -14.34 -16.04 2.91
N ARG A 180 -15.05 -15.21 2.16
CA ARG A 180 -15.22 -15.34 0.70
C ARG A 180 -14.73 -14.10 -0.02
N PRO A 181 -14.10 -14.20 -1.21
CA PRO A 181 -13.84 -13.03 -2.04
C PRO A 181 -15.17 -12.39 -2.47
N SER A 182 -15.20 -11.05 -2.54
CA SER A 182 -16.38 -10.32 -3.00
C SER A 182 -15.95 -9.22 -3.98
N PRO A 183 -16.38 -9.29 -5.26
CA PRO A 183 -15.98 -8.32 -6.26
C PRO A 183 -16.48 -6.90 -5.92
N TRP A 184 -17.63 -6.81 -5.23
CA TRP A 184 -18.17 -5.53 -4.78
C TRP A 184 -17.31 -4.87 -3.70
N ARG A 185 -16.75 -5.64 -2.76
CA ARG A 185 -15.86 -5.06 -1.73
C ARG A 185 -14.51 -4.61 -2.31
N GLU A 186 -13.99 -5.34 -3.29
CA GLU A 186 -12.80 -4.94 -4.03
C GLU A 186 -13.05 -3.61 -4.77
N ALA A 187 -14.17 -3.51 -5.48
CA ALA A 187 -14.55 -2.29 -6.19
C ALA A 187 -14.77 -1.11 -5.23
N LEU A 188 -15.56 -1.33 -4.17
CA LEU A 188 -15.87 -0.30 -3.17
C LEU A 188 -14.60 0.21 -2.49
N GLY A 189 -13.70 -0.68 -2.06
CA GLY A 189 -12.45 -0.28 -1.42
C GLY A 189 -11.56 0.58 -2.33
N ARG A 190 -11.49 0.25 -3.63
CA ARG A 190 -10.75 1.04 -4.61
C ARG A 190 -11.40 2.39 -4.88
N VAL A 191 -12.71 2.44 -5.07
CA VAL A 191 -13.44 3.70 -5.26
C VAL A 191 -13.26 4.61 -4.05
N LEU A 192 -13.37 4.06 -2.83
CA LEU A 192 -13.15 4.82 -1.60
C LEU A 192 -11.71 5.35 -1.52
N THR A 193 -10.72 4.55 -1.94
CA THR A 193 -9.32 4.99 -2.03
C THR A 193 -9.15 6.14 -3.03
N MET A 194 -9.77 6.05 -4.22
CA MET A 194 -9.74 7.14 -5.20
C MET A 194 -10.38 8.42 -4.63
N LEU A 195 -11.52 8.31 -3.95
CA LEU A 195 -12.19 9.47 -3.32
C LEU A 195 -11.31 10.11 -2.24
N VAL A 196 -10.64 9.31 -1.41
CA VAL A 196 -9.67 9.82 -0.42
C VAL A 196 -8.51 10.54 -1.10
N ILE A 197 -7.95 9.97 -2.16
CA ILE A 197 -6.87 10.60 -2.94
C ILE A 197 -7.34 11.92 -3.56
N VAL A 198 -8.53 11.96 -4.16
CA VAL A 198 -9.10 13.20 -4.73
C VAL A 198 -9.30 14.25 -3.64
N GLY A 199 -9.95 13.88 -2.54
CA GLY A 199 -10.22 14.79 -1.42
C GLY A 199 -8.93 15.35 -0.83
N LEU A 200 -7.92 14.50 -0.63
CA LEU A 200 -6.62 14.91 -0.12
C LEU A 200 -5.84 15.78 -1.12
N GLY A 201 -5.89 15.45 -2.41
CA GLY A 201 -5.24 16.22 -3.47
C GLY A 201 -5.82 17.64 -3.58
N ILE A 202 -7.15 17.77 -3.46
CA ILE A 202 -7.83 19.07 -3.43
C ILE A 202 -7.47 19.84 -2.16
N LEU A 203 -7.49 19.18 -1.00
CA LEU A 203 -7.22 19.82 0.30
C LEU A 203 -5.79 20.35 0.42
N ILE A 204 -4.80 19.59 -0.07
CA ILE A 204 -3.38 19.97 -0.01
C ILE A 204 -3.03 20.90 -1.19
N GLY A 205 -3.83 20.91 -2.26
CA GLY A 205 -3.54 21.67 -3.48
C GLY A 205 -2.46 21.03 -4.34
N GLU A 206 -2.23 19.72 -4.19
CA GLU A 206 -1.15 18.98 -4.85
C GLU A 206 -1.72 18.08 -5.97
N PRO A 207 -1.78 18.57 -7.22
CA PRO A 207 -2.39 17.84 -8.32
C PRO A 207 -1.60 16.57 -8.68
N MET A 208 -0.31 16.49 -8.31
CA MET A 208 0.49 15.28 -8.52
C MET A 208 -0.09 14.06 -7.80
N LEU A 209 -0.77 14.25 -6.68
CA LEU A 209 -1.41 13.16 -5.94
C LEU A 209 -2.48 12.44 -6.80
N LEU A 210 -3.12 13.15 -7.72
CA LEU A 210 -4.13 12.60 -8.63
C LEU A 210 -3.53 11.58 -9.61
N LEU A 211 -2.22 11.63 -9.88
CA LEU A 211 -1.53 10.65 -10.72
C LEU A 211 -1.63 9.24 -10.14
N LEU A 212 -1.74 9.11 -8.81
CA LEU A 212 -1.93 7.83 -8.12
C LEU A 212 -3.24 7.13 -8.52
N ILE A 213 -4.25 7.88 -9.00
CA ILE A 213 -5.54 7.33 -9.42
C ILE A 213 -5.42 6.50 -10.69
N LEU A 214 -4.53 6.87 -11.61
CA LEU A 214 -4.38 6.20 -12.92
C LEU A 214 -4.15 4.69 -12.80
N PRO A 215 -3.16 4.19 -12.03
CA PRO A 215 -2.97 2.74 -11.88
C PRO A 215 -4.15 2.05 -11.18
N LEU A 216 -4.84 2.72 -10.24
CA LEU A 216 -6.03 2.15 -9.60
C LEU A 216 -7.18 2.00 -10.59
N LEU A 217 -7.41 3.01 -11.44
CA LEU A 217 -8.46 3.03 -12.44
C LEU A 217 -8.20 1.99 -13.53
N PHE A 218 -6.97 1.92 -14.04
CA PHE A 218 -6.58 0.99 -15.09
C PHE A 218 -6.66 -0.47 -14.65
N THR A 219 -6.34 -0.77 -13.39
CA THR A 219 -6.37 -2.14 -12.87
C THR A 219 -7.75 -2.60 -12.39
N MET A 220 -8.70 -1.68 -12.15
CA MET A 220 -10.01 -1.97 -11.60
C MET A 220 -10.85 -2.98 -12.41
N PRO A 221 -10.96 -2.90 -13.76
CA PRO A 221 -11.75 -3.87 -14.53
C PRO A 221 -11.18 -5.29 -14.42
N LEU A 222 -9.85 -5.41 -14.40
CA LEU A 222 -9.16 -6.69 -14.29
C LEU A 222 -9.38 -7.31 -12.90
N THR A 223 -9.19 -6.53 -11.84
CA THR A 223 -9.33 -7.04 -10.46
C THR A 223 -10.78 -7.37 -10.13
N TYR A 224 -11.74 -6.59 -10.64
CA TYR A 224 -13.16 -6.90 -10.51
C TYR A 224 -13.52 -8.23 -11.19
N ARG A 225 -13.11 -8.41 -12.46
CA ARG A 225 -13.41 -9.63 -13.24
C ARG A 225 -12.77 -10.88 -12.63
N THR A 226 -11.52 -10.78 -12.19
CA THR A 226 -10.81 -11.90 -11.55
C THR A 226 -11.45 -12.27 -10.21
N CYS A 227 -11.86 -11.29 -9.39
CA CYS A 227 -12.58 -11.55 -8.15
C CYS A 227 -13.98 -12.14 -8.38
N TRP A 228 -14.69 -11.68 -9.42
CA TRP A 228 -15.98 -12.24 -9.82
C TRP A 228 -15.83 -13.70 -10.25
N LEU A 229 -14.83 -14.00 -11.07
CA LEU A 229 -14.54 -15.36 -11.55
C LEU A 229 -14.14 -16.28 -10.39
N SER A 230 -13.27 -15.81 -9.49
CA SER A 230 -12.90 -16.54 -8.26
C SER A 230 -14.13 -16.90 -7.43
N ARG A 231 -15.07 -15.96 -7.24
CA ARG A 231 -16.31 -16.21 -6.50
C ARG A 231 -17.20 -17.25 -7.17
N ARG A 232 -17.34 -17.20 -8.51
CA ARG A 232 -18.11 -18.20 -9.28
C ARG A 232 -17.48 -19.59 -9.19
N LEU A 233 -16.16 -19.66 -9.24
CA LEU A 233 -15.43 -20.93 -9.17
C LEU A 233 -15.36 -21.53 -7.76
N CYS A 234 -15.53 -20.72 -6.69
CA CYS A 234 -15.62 -21.23 -5.31
C CYS A 234 -16.81 -22.18 -5.09
N GLU A 235 -17.81 -22.17 -5.96
CA GLU A 235 -18.97 -23.05 -5.89
C GLU A 235 -18.69 -24.43 -6.51
N ASN A 236 -17.61 -24.57 -7.28
CA ASN A 236 -17.22 -25.83 -7.92
C ASN A 236 -16.26 -26.62 -7.04
N GLU A 237 -16.40 -27.95 -7.05
CA GLU A 237 -15.41 -28.85 -6.45
C GLU A 237 -14.16 -28.90 -7.33
N ILE A 238 -13.07 -28.28 -6.85
CA ILE A 238 -11.78 -28.29 -7.54
C ILE A 238 -10.86 -29.32 -6.89
N PRO A 239 -10.25 -30.23 -7.66
CA PRO A 239 -9.44 -31.30 -7.10
C PRO A 239 -8.23 -30.75 -6.32
N PRO A 240 -7.90 -31.37 -5.17
CA PRO A 240 -6.76 -30.97 -4.38
C PRO A 240 -5.45 -31.19 -5.14
N PRO A 241 -4.37 -30.49 -4.75
CA PRO A 241 -3.12 -30.52 -5.49
C PRO A 241 -2.38 -31.85 -5.32
N THR A 242 -1.96 -32.45 -6.44
CA THR A 242 -1.24 -33.73 -6.51
C THR A 242 0.28 -33.54 -6.26
N GLU A 243 1.04 -34.63 -6.08
CA GLU A 243 2.51 -34.59 -5.98
C GLU A 243 3.18 -33.99 -7.23
N SER A 244 2.56 -34.13 -8.41
CA SER A 244 3.00 -33.57 -9.68
C SER A 244 2.62 -32.10 -9.91
N GLY A 245 2.05 -31.42 -8.91
CA GLY A 245 1.60 -30.03 -8.99
C GLY A 245 0.09 -29.90 -9.21
N ILE A 246 -0.34 -28.81 -9.83
CA ILE A 246 -1.78 -28.58 -10.10
C ILE A 246 -2.32 -29.65 -11.06
N PRO A 247 -3.47 -30.28 -10.78
CA PRO A 247 -4.10 -31.23 -11.70
C PRO A 247 -4.44 -30.56 -13.04
N GLU A 248 -4.18 -31.24 -14.17
CA GLU A 248 -4.50 -30.70 -15.50
C GLU A 248 -6.00 -30.43 -15.67
N THR A 249 -6.84 -31.27 -15.05
CA THR A 249 -8.30 -31.06 -15.00
C THR A 249 -8.69 -29.74 -14.33
N ALA A 250 -7.96 -29.32 -13.28
CA ALA A 250 -8.19 -28.05 -12.61
C ALA A 250 -7.71 -26.87 -13.47
N ILE A 251 -6.58 -27.02 -14.17
CA ILE A 251 -6.09 -26.02 -15.13
C ILE A 251 -7.11 -25.81 -16.24
N ASP A 252 -7.64 -26.88 -16.82
CA ASP A 252 -8.61 -26.82 -17.91
C ASP A 252 -9.94 -26.22 -17.46
N THR A 253 -10.42 -26.56 -16.26
CA THR A 253 -11.67 -26.00 -15.68
C THR A 253 -11.53 -24.49 -15.45
N ILE A 254 -10.38 -24.03 -14.96
CA ILE A 254 -10.15 -22.60 -14.75
C ILE A 254 -9.92 -21.90 -16.09
N ALA A 255 -9.20 -22.52 -17.02
CA ALA A 255 -8.91 -21.96 -18.33
C ALA A 255 -10.18 -21.78 -19.18
N SER A 256 -11.07 -22.78 -19.19
CA SER A 256 -12.36 -22.67 -19.87
C SER A 256 -13.21 -21.53 -19.29
N ALA A 257 -13.25 -21.41 -17.96
CA ALA A 257 -13.97 -20.33 -17.30
C ALA A 257 -13.35 -18.94 -17.56
N ILE A 258 -12.03 -18.85 -17.74
CA ILE A 258 -11.36 -17.62 -18.19
C ILE A 258 -11.76 -17.29 -19.63
N ASP A 259 -11.78 -18.28 -20.52
CA ASP A 259 -12.04 -18.11 -21.94
C ASP A 259 -13.50 -17.74 -22.26
N GLU A 260 -14.45 -18.09 -21.38
CA GLU A 260 -15.84 -17.61 -21.41
C GLU A 260 -15.99 -16.12 -21.10
N THR A 261 -14.96 -15.49 -20.56
CA THR A 261 -14.99 -14.08 -20.17
C THR A 261 -14.12 -13.21 -21.07
N ALA A 262 -14.21 -11.89 -20.90
CA ALA A 262 -13.32 -10.94 -21.58
C ALA A 262 -11.82 -11.14 -21.21
N LEU A 263 -11.49 -11.98 -20.23
CA LEU A 263 -10.11 -12.33 -19.85
C LEU A 263 -9.44 -13.25 -20.89
N ARG A 264 -10.18 -13.79 -21.86
CA ARG A 264 -9.64 -14.58 -22.98
C ARG A 264 -8.59 -13.84 -23.80
N ALA A 265 -8.61 -12.49 -23.81
CA ALA A 265 -7.69 -11.65 -24.57
C ALA A 265 -6.29 -11.53 -23.94
N LEU A 266 -6.10 -12.05 -22.72
CA LEU A 266 -4.80 -12.01 -22.04
C LEU A 266 -3.75 -12.86 -22.76
N ALA A 267 -2.49 -12.40 -22.72
CA ALA A 267 -1.37 -13.16 -23.25
C ALA A 267 -1.22 -14.52 -22.52
N PRO A 268 -0.69 -15.57 -23.17
CA PRO A 268 -0.58 -16.91 -22.56
C PRO A 268 0.14 -16.93 -21.20
N THR A 269 1.19 -16.11 -21.04
CA THR A 269 1.95 -15.98 -19.79
C THR A 269 1.16 -15.30 -18.67
N GLN A 270 0.30 -14.34 -19.02
CA GLN A 270 -0.61 -13.67 -18.08
C GLN A 270 -1.75 -14.61 -17.68
N LYS A 271 -2.34 -15.36 -18.64
CA LYS A 271 -3.32 -16.41 -18.37
C LYS A 271 -2.76 -17.47 -17.42
N ALA A 272 -1.55 -17.98 -17.67
CA ALA A 272 -0.91 -18.95 -16.78
C ALA A 272 -0.73 -18.41 -15.35
N SER A 273 -0.36 -17.13 -15.21
CA SER A 273 -0.26 -16.47 -13.90
C SER A 273 -1.62 -16.36 -13.21
N LEU A 274 -2.66 -16.05 -13.97
CA LEU A 274 -4.02 -15.93 -13.47
C LEU A 274 -4.59 -17.28 -13.04
N VAL A 275 -4.36 -18.35 -13.81
CA VAL A 275 -4.75 -19.72 -13.45
C VAL A 275 -4.11 -20.11 -12.12
N LEU A 276 -2.81 -19.86 -11.93
CA LEU A 276 -2.11 -20.11 -10.67
C LEU A 276 -2.73 -19.34 -9.50
N GLN A 277 -3.01 -18.05 -9.70
CA GLN A 277 -3.60 -17.19 -8.69
C GLN A 277 -5.02 -17.65 -8.30
N LEU A 278 -5.84 -17.99 -9.29
CA LEU A 278 -7.21 -18.48 -9.08
C LEU A 278 -7.20 -19.83 -8.39
N TYR A 279 -6.41 -20.79 -8.87
CA TYR A 279 -6.29 -22.11 -8.25
C TYR A 279 -5.91 -22.01 -6.78
N GLU A 280 -4.85 -21.26 -6.44
CA GLU A 280 -4.44 -21.04 -5.05
C GLU A 280 -5.58 -20.42 -4.22
N SER A 281 -6.31 -19.44 -4.77
CA SER A 281 -7.42 -18.80 -4.06
C SER A 281 -8.56 -19.76 -3.74
N LEU A 282 -8.75 -20.78 -4.58
CA LEU A 282 -9.83 -21.77 -4.52
C LEU A 282 -9.50 -22.92 -3.57
N ILE A 283 -8.24 -23.38 -3.54
CA ILE A 283 -7.81 -24.44 -2.63
C ILE A 283 -7.52 -23.94 -1.21
N THR A 284 -7.27 -22.63 -1.03
CA THR A 284 -6.94 -22.09 0.30
C THR A 284 -8.20 -22.05 1.17
N PRO A 285 -8.25 -22.79 2.30
CA PRO A 285 -9.42 -22.79 3.16
C PRO A 285 -9.72 -21.37 3.70
N PRO A 286 -10.99 -21.04 3.96
CA PRO A 286 -11.37 -19.78 4.58
C PRO A 286 -10.69 -19.65 5.97
N PRO A 287 -10.39 -18.43 6.43
CA PRO A 287 -9.84 -18.24 7.77
C PRO A 287 -10.86 -18.73 8.80
N THR A 288 -10.39 -19.36 9.87
CA THR A 288 -11.27 -19.69 10.99
C THR A 288 -11.77 -18.40 11.65
N ALA A 289 -12.98 -18.42 12.21
CA ALA A 289 -13.55 -17.25 12.89
C ALA A 289 -12.66 -16.73 14.03
N PHE A 290 -11.89 -17.61 14.66
CA PHE A 290 -10.90 -17.25 15.67
C PHE A 290 -9.70 -16.51 15.06
N ALA A 291 -9.10 -17.05 14.00
CA ALA A 291 -7.98 -16.41 13.31
C ALA A 291 -8.37 -15.03 12.74
N SER A 292 -9.57 -14.92 12.16
CA SER A 292 -10.11 -13.65 11.65
C SER A 292 -10.24 -12.59 12.76
N ARG A 293 -10.76 -12.98 13.94
CA ARG A 293 -10.87 -12.09 15.10
C ARG A 293 -9.51 -11.64 15.63
N ILE A 294 -8.54 -12.55 15.75
CA ILE A 294 -7.18 -12.19 16.20
C ILE A 294 -6.52 -11.21 15.23
N VAL A 295 -6.59 -11.49 13.92
CA VAL A 295 -6.04 -10.61 12.88
C VAL A 295 -6.69 -9.23 12.94
N GLY A 296 -8.02 -9.16 13.11
CA GLY A 296 -8.75 -7.90 13.24
C GLY A 296 -8.35 -7.11 14.50
N LEU A 297 -8.19 -7.80 15.63
CA LEU A 297 -7.79 -7.16 16.90
C LEU A 297 -6.35 -6.66 16.84
N ALA A 298 -5.44 -7.43 16.25
CA ALA A 298 -4.06 -7.00 16.00
C ALA A 298 -4.00 -5.80 15.04
N TYR A 299 -4.83 -5.78 14.00
CA TYR A 299 -4.94 -4.67 13.06
C TYR A 299 -5.40 -3.39 13.76
N LEU A 300 -6.52 -3.45 14.49
CA LEU A 300 -7.05 -2.31 15.23
C LEU A 300 -6.07 -1.81 16.29
N GLY A 301 -5.45 -2.72 17.04
CA GLY A 301 -4.43 -2.38 18.04
C GLY A 301 -3.24 -1.65 17.43
N SER A 302 -2.72 -2.16 16.31
CA SER A 302 -1.57 -1.55 15.63
C SER A 302 -1.89 -0.16 15.08
N PHE A 303 -3.07 0.00 14.47
CA PHE A 303 -3.55 1.28 13.97
C PHE A 303 -3.76 2.30 15.10
N MET A 304 -4.36 1.86 16.20
CA MET A 304 -4.63 2.71 17.36
C MET A 304 -3.33 3.14 18.07
N VAL A 305 -2.41 2.21 18.31
CA VAL A 305 -1.11 2.50 18.94
C VAL A 305 -0.30 3.50 18.12
N SER A 306 -0.16 3.28 16.81
CA SER A 306 0.58 4.20 15.94
C SER A 306 -0.05 5.58 15.86
N THR A 307 -1.39 5.67 15.81
CA THR A 307 -2.12 6.94 15.81
C THR A 307 -1.95 7.70 17.12
N LEU A 308 -2.16 7.03 18.26
CA LEU A 308 -2.03 7.65 19.59
C LEU A 308 -0.59 8.09 19.85
N PHE A 309 0.39 7.29 19.43
CA PHE A 309 1.81 7.64 19.56
C PHE A 309 2.17 8.85 18.70
N GLY A 310 1.76 8.88 17.43
CA GLY A 310 1.99 10.02 16.56
C GLY A 310 1.36 11.30 17.10
N TRP A 311 0.12 11.22 17.61
CA TRP A 311 -0.55 12.32 18.28
C TRP A 311 0.17 12.79 19.55
N TRP A 312 0.67 11.86 20.36
CA TRP A 312 1.44 12.17 21.57
C TRP A 312 2.76 12.88 21.25
N ILE A 313 3.54 12.39 20.28
CA ILE A 313 4.78 13.05 19.85
C ILE A 313 4.50 14.47 19.32
N TRP A 314 3.45 14.60 18.50
CA TRP A 314 3.04 15.90 17.96
C TRP A 314 2.62 16.87 19.08
N SER A 315 1.88 16.38 20.08
CA SER A 315 1.46 17.19 21.22
C SER A 315 2.59 17.51 22.20
N LEU A 316 3.70 16.78 22.22
CA LEU A 316 4.87 17.19 23.02
C LEU A 316 5.60 18.39 22.43
N HIS A 317 5.68 18.47 21.10
CA HIS A 317 6.50 19.47 20.40
C HIS A 317 5.73 20.74 20.01
N ARG A 318 4.39 20.68 19.87
CA ARG A 318 3.57 21.86 19.53
C ARG A 318 3.50 22.92 20.65
N TRP A 319 3.71 22.54 21.91
CA TRP A 319 3.58 23.45 23.06
C TRP A 319 4.90 24.12 23.46
N HIS A 320 6.01 23.80 22.77
CA HIS A 320 7.32 24.43 23.02
C HIS A 320 7.60 25.65 22.14
N ASP A 321 6.61 26.15 21.40
CA ASP A 321 6.72 27.43 20.68
C ASP A 321 6.05 28.55 21.48
N PRO A 322 6.81 29.40 22.21
CA PRO A 322 6.25 30.47 23.04
C PRO A 322 5.56 31.58 22.23
N ALA A 323 5.59 31.54 20.89
CA ALA A 323 4.95 32.52 20.03
C ALA A 323 3.46 32.25 19.72
N VAL A 324 2.92 31.06 20.05
CA VAL A 324 1.52 30.70 19.73
C VAL A 324 0.57 31.17 20.84
N GLY A 325 0.60 32.48 21.10
CA GLY A 325 -0.47 33.19 21.80
C GLY A 325 -1.52 33.66 20.80
N ARG A 326 -2.68 33.00 20.77
CA ARG A 326 -3.89 33.25 19.96
C ARG A 326 -3.75 32.95 18.45
N LEU A 327 -4.50 31.93 18.01
CA LEU A 327 -4.91 31.75 16.63
C LEU A 327 -5.79 32.93 16.19
N ASP A 328 -5.18 33.97 15.67
CA ASP A 328 -5.87 35.08 15.01
C ASP A 328 -6.16 34.65 13.55
N LEU A 329 -7.24 33.88 13.37
CA LEU A 329 -7.67 33.32 12.08
C LEU A 329 -7.81 34.41 10.99
N SER A 330 -8.04 35.67 11.38
CA SER A 330 -8.17 36.80 10.46
C SER A 330 -6.90 37.09 9.64
N LYS A 331 -5.70 36.86 10.20
CA LYS A 331 -4.42 37.20 9.55
C LYS A 331 -3.88 36.09 8.66
N SER A 332 -4.22 34.83 8.94
CA SER A 332 -3.74 33.69 8.16
C SER A 332 -4.42 33.60 6.79
N PHE A 333 -5.63 34.13 6.64
CA PHE A 333 -6.35 34.17 5.35
C PHE A 333 -6.02 35.42 4.52
N ALA A 334 -5.60 36.53 5.15
CA ALA A 334 -5.31 37.78 4.46
C ALA A 334 -4.02 37.77 3.60
N ASN A 335 -3.07 36.86 3.88
CA ASN A 335 -1.76 36.80 3.23
C ASN A 335 -1.60 35.60 2.27
N ALA A 336 -2.69 35.05 1.74
CA ALA A 336 -2.66 33.99 0.72
C ALA A 336 -2.30 34.55 -0.68
N THR A 337 -1.15 35.19 -0.83
CA THR A 337 -0.67 35.73 -2.11
C THR A 337 0.11 34.71 -2.96
N GLY A 338 0.20 33.46 -2.51
CA GLY A 338 0.92 32.37 -3.21
C GLY A 338 0.03 31.35 -3.95
N PHE A 339 -1.29 31.51 -3.94
CA PHE A 339 -2.23 30.57 -4.53
C PHE A 339 -2.62 30.99 -5.96
N ASP A 340 -2.66 30.04 -6.89
CA ASP A 340 -3.03 30.28 -8.29
C ASP A 340 -4.47 30.83 -8.42
N LYS A 341 -4.81 31.43 -9.57
CA LYS A 341 -6.13 32.07 -9.76
C LYS A 341 -7.31 31.12 -9.53
N GLY A 342 -7.12 29.80 -9.70
CA GLY A 342 -8.17 28.80 -9.47
C GLY A 342 -8.43 28.56 -7.99
N SER A 343 -7.37 28.45 -7.19
CA SER A 343 -7.46 28.27 -5.74
C SER A 343 -7.98 29.52 -5.01
N GLN A 344 -7.75 30.73 -5.54
CA GLN A 344 -8.36 31.96 -5.02
C GLN A 344 -9.89 32.00 -5.20
N ILE A 345 -10.40 31.48 -6.33
CA ILE A 345 -11.84 31.41 -6.59
C ILE A 345 -12.52 30.40 -5.66
N ILE A 346 -11.87 29.26 -5.42
CA ILE A 346 -12.39 28.23 -4.50
C ILE A 346 -12.36 28.73 -3.05
N LEU A 347 -11.31 29.45 -2.64
CA LEU A 347 -11.26 30.09 -1.32
C LEU A 347 -12.38 31.13 -1.18
N ALA A 348 -12.62 31.95 -2.20
CA ALA A 348 -13.68 32.95 -2.20
C ALA A 348 -15.07 32.29 -2.04
N VAL A 349 -15.35 31.22 -2.80
CA VAL A 349 -16.62 30.47 -2.73
C VAL A 349 -16.81 29.79 -1.38
N ILE A 350 -15.76 29.21 -0.80
CA ILE A 350 -15.82 28.58 0.54
C ILE A 350 -16.04 29.64 1.64
N THR A 351 -15.41 30.81 1.50
CA THR A 351 -15.57 31.91 2.46
C THR A 351 -17.00 32.48 2.39
N GLU A 352 -17.54 32.64 1.19
CA GLU A 352 -18.92 33.10 0.96
C GLU A 352 -19.97 32.07 1.43
N LEU A 353 -19.68 30.77 1.32
CA LEU A 353 -20.51 29.68 1.86
C LEU A 353 -20.49 29.62 3.40
N LEU A 354 -19.35 29.92 4.02
CA LEU A 354 -19.21 29.96 5.49
C LEU A 354 -19.85 31.22 6.09
N GLU A 355 -19.76 32.37 5.41
CA GLU A 355 -20.45 33.58 5.83
C GLU A 355 -21.96 33.47 5.68
N SER A 356 -22.46 32.87 4.58
CA SER A 356 -23.90 32.65 4.35
C SER A 356 -24.54 31.61 5.27
N THR A 357 -23.76 30.74 5.92
CA THR A 357 -24.26 29.78 6.94
C THR A 357 -24.17 30.32 8.37
N SER A 358 -23.53 31.47 8.59
CA SER A 358 -23.37 32.11 9.92
C SER A 358 -24.46 33.15 10.25
N LEU A 359 -25.46 33.32 9.38
CA LEU A 359 -26.65 34.12 9.65
C LEU A 359 -27.91 33.26 9.48
N VAL A 360 -28.29 32.55 10.55
CA VAL A 360 -29.65 32.36 11.09
C VAL A 360 -29.57 31.23 12.14
N PHE A 361 -29.56 31.67 13.40
CA PHE A 361 -29.79 30.96 14.67
C PHE A 361 -29.08 29.63 14.99
#